data_AF-A0A3S9P7K6-F1
#
_entry.id   AF-A0A3S9P7K6-F1
#
_cell.length_a   1.000
_cell.length_b   1.000
_cell.length_c   1.000
_cell.angle_alpha   90.00
_cell.angle_beta   90.00
_cell.angle_gamma   90.00
#
_symmetry.space_group_name_H-M   'P 1'
#
loop_
_entity.id
_entity.type
_entity.pdbx_description
1 polymer ?
#
loop_
_entity_poly.entity_id
_entity_poly.type
_entity_poly.pdbx_seq_one_letter_code
_entity_poly.pdbx_strand_id
1 'polypeptide(L)'
;MYSVREIYSLREEGKYQEAFITARSWLEISPNDEELQAAMAWVLYDMIKVANQEKNAEQFEELYSVFVEYIPLEADKLQLAACRILLIEIERLLNLQQFDKIDRLLLLIKPLQYHPEKERPKAFYQLLEIAVANSQFLPNFLTFIRIWRLSNLQPQHYQSYGDSMSLAERVHWLVGQHLYEHKEENQEIIKAYVKQLDLLLERCPQFGYIRELRKKLSLI
;
A
#
# COMPACT_ATOMS: atom_id res chain seq x y z
N MET A 1 -29.66 8.64 -22.71
CA MET A 1 -29.01 7.60 -21.89
C MET A 1 -27.70 7.21 -22.58
N TYR A 2 -26.70 8.10 -22.55
CA TYR A 2 -25.37 7.89 -23.13
C TYR A 2 -24.36 8.77 -22.36
N SER A 3 -23.61 8.17 -21.44
CA SER A 3 -22.45 8.81 -20.79
C SER A 3 -21.34 7.77 -20.57
N VAL A 4 -21.65 6.67 -19.88
CA VAL A 4 -20.72 5.55 -19.64
C VAL A 4 -20.21 4.91 -20.93
N ARG A 5 -21.11 4.62 -21.90
CA ARG A 5 -20.74 4.05 -23.20
C ARG A 5 -19.79 4.94 -24.00
N GLU A 6 -19.98 6.25 -23.94
CA GLU A 6 -19.11 7.23 -24.61
C GLU A 6 -17.71 7.24 -23.98
N ILE A 7 -17.64 7.23 -22.64
CA ILE A 7 -16.37 7.12 -21.90
C ILE A 7 -15.62 5.85 -22.32
N TYR A 8 -16.28 4.70 -22.39
CA TYR A 8 -15.65 3.46 -22.84
C TYR A 8 -15.19 3.52 -24.31
N SER A 9 -15.98 4.11 -25.21
CA SER A 9 -15.57 4.31 -26.62
C SER A 9 -14.31 5.16 -26.73
N LEU A 10 -14.25 6.29 -26.00
CA LEU A 10 -13.07 7.16 -25.98
C LEU A 10 -11.83 6.44 -25.44
N ARG A 11 -11.99 5.59 -24.41
CA ARG A 11 -10.91 4.74 -23.90
C ARG A 11 -10.41 3.73 -24.93
N GLU A 12 -11.31 3.04 -25.63
CA GLU A 12 -10.97 2.07 -26.68
C GLU A 12 -10.22 2.73 -27.83
N GLU A 13 -10.52 4.00 -28.13
CA GLU A 13 -9.81 4.84 -29.11
C GLU A 13 -8.47 5.42 -28.58
N GLY A 14 -8.13 5.20 -27.31
CA GLY A 14 -6.91 5.75 -26.68
C GLY A 14 -6.99 7.23 -26.31
N LYS A 15 -8.17 7.85 -26.40
CA LYS A 15 -8.42 9.27 -26.07
C LYS A 15 -8.67 9.47 -24.57
N TYR A 16 -7.70 9.07 -23.75
CA TYR A 16 -7.88 9.01 -22.29
C TYR A 16 -8.17 10.36 -21.64
N GLN A 17 -7.59 11.45 -22.14
CA GLN A 17 -7.85 12.80 -21.63
C GLN A 17 -9.30 13.24 -21.89
N GLU A 18 -9.81 12.99 -23.10
CA GLU A 18 -11.22 13.26 -23.44
C GLU A 18 -12.15 12.37 -22.60
N ALA A 19 -11.81 11.09 -22.44
CA ALA A 19 -12.56 10.16 -21.59
C ALA A 19 -12.59 10.63 -20.14
N PHE A 20 -11.49 11.15 -19.60
CA PHE A 20 -11.38 11.67 -18.24
C PHE A 20 -12.25 12.91 -18.05
N ILE A 21 -12.14 13.89 -18.95
CA ILE A 21 -12.95 15.11 -18.91
C ILE A 21 -14.44 14.77 -18.99
N THR A 22 -14.81 13.83 -19.88
CA THR A 22 -16.18 13.36 -20.04
C THR A 22 -16.68 12.66 -18.78
N ALA A 23 -15.92 11.72 -18.22
CA ALA A 23 -16.29 11.04 -16.97
C ALA A 23 -16.45 12.02 -15.81
N ARG A 24 -15.56 13.01 -15.70
CA ARG A 24 -15.60 14.01 -14.64
C ARG A 24 -16.84 14.90 -14.73
N SER A 25 -17.20 15.40 -15.91
CA SER A 25 -18.37 16.26 -16.06
C SER A 25 -19.67 15.52 -15.72
N TRP A 26 -19.76 14.23 -16.02
CA TRP A 26 -20.90 13.41 -15.62
C TRP A 26 -20.94 13.15 -14.11
N LEU A 27 -19.79 12.93 -13.46
CA LEU A 27 -19.69 12.77 -12.02
C LEU A 27 -19.98 14.06 -11.24
N GLU A 28 -19.76 15.24 -11.84
CA GLU A 28 -20.19 16.52 -11.22
C GLU A 28 -21.71 16.62 -11.10
N ILE A 29 -22.45 16.00 -12.03
CA ILE A 29 -23.92 15.97 -12.04
C ILE A 29 -24.44 14.82 -11.16
N SER A 30 -23.78 13.66 -11.22
CA SER A 30 -24.18 12.43 -10.56
C SER A 30 -23.01 11.82 -9.76
N PRO A 31 -22.60 12.42 -8.64
CA PRO A 31 -21.37 12.04 -7.93
C PRO A 31 -21.40 10.63 -7.32
N ASN A 32 -22.59 10.09 -7.07
CA ASN A 32 -22.80 8.78 -6.46
C ASN A 32 -23.13 7.69 -7.50
N ASP A 33 -22.99 7.96 -8.78
CA ASP A 33 -23.23 6.96 -9.83
C ASP A 33 -22.05 5.98 -9.90
N GLU A 34 -22.29 4.75 -9.43
CA GLU A 34 -21.28 3.70 -9.35
C GLU A 34 -20.73 3.28 -10.73
N GLU A 35 -21.55 3.32 -11.79
CA GLU A 35 -21.10 2.98 -13.14
C GLU A 35 -20.15 4.06 -13.68
N LEU A 36 -20.45 5.34 -13.41
CA LEU A 36 -19.57 6.45 -13.77
C LEU A 36 -18.27 6.46 -12.96
N GLN A 37 -18.33 6.15 -11.67
CA GLN A 37 -17.13 6.01 -10.83
C GLN A 37 -16.24 4.87 -11.33
N ALA A 38 -16.83 3.72 -11.67
CA ALA A 38 -16.12 2.61 -12.27
C ALA A 38 -15.49 2.99 -13.62
N ALA A 39 -16.23 3.68 -14.50
CA ALA A 39 -15.71 4.16 -15.77
C ALA A 39 -14.53 5.12 -15.57
N MET A 40 -14.64 6.07 -14.63
CA MET A 40 -13.56 7.00 -14.25
C MET A 40 -12.32 6.25 -13.76
N ALA A 41 -12.48 5.29 -12.83
CA ALA A 41 -11.35 4.52 -12.30
C ALA A 41 -10.61 3.76 -13.41
N TRP A 42 -11.35 3.23 -14.39
CA TRP A 42 -10.78 2.57 -15.54
C TRP A 42 -10.04 3.53 -16.50
N VAL A 43 -10.57 4.75 -16.74
CA VAL A 43 -9.84 5.79 -17.49
C VAL A 43 -8.52 6.13 -16.80
N LEU A 44 -8.58 6.41 -15.50
CA LEU A 44 -7.41 6.77 -14.70
C LEU A 44 -6.37 5.66 -14.73
N TYR A 45 -6.78 4.39 -14.63
CA TYR A 45 -5.87 3.26 -14.75
C TYR A 45 -5.15 3.20 -16.10
N ASP A 46 -5.84 3.53 -17.21
CA ASP A 46 -5.17 3.60 -18.52
C ASP A 46 -4.16 4.74 -18.58
N MET A 47 -4.48 5.90 -18.01
CA MET A 47 -3.54 7.02 -17.92
C MET A 47 -2.33 6.68 -17.03
N ILE A 48 -2.53 5.98 -15.91
CA ILE A 48 -1.45 5.50 -15.03
C ILE A 48 -0.51 4.56 -15.81
N LYS A 49 -1.05 3.66 -16.65
CA LYS A 49 -0.23 2.80 -17.51
C LYS A 49 0.63 3.62 -18.47
N VAL A 50 0.06 4.64 -19.11
CA VAL A 50 0.80 5.54 -20.01
C VAL A 50 1.92 6.26 -19.24
N ALA A 51 1.62 6.88 -18.10
CA ALA A 51 2.62 7.57 -17.29
C ALA A 51 3.77 6.64 -16.84
N ASN A 52 3.44 5.39 -16.46
CA ASN A 52 4.46 4.40 -16.11
C ASN A 52 5.33 3.99 -17.32
N GLN A 53 4.72 3.79 -18.49
CA GLN A 53 5.43 3.47 -19.74
C GLN A 53 6.38 4.61 -20.17
N GLU A 54 5.93 5.85 -20.02
CA GLU A 54 6.70 7.06 -20.28
C GLU A 54 7.73 7.38 -19.19
N LYS A 55 7.75 6.59 -18.10
CA LYS A 55 8.61 6.78 -16.91
C LYS A 55 8.41 8.15 -16.24
N ASN A 56 7.23 8.72 -16.38
CA ASN A 56 6.84 10.00 -15.78
C ASN A 56 6.34 9.77 -14.35
N ALA A 57 7.26 9.78 -13.38
CA ALA A 57 6.95 9.52 -11.97
C ALA A 57 5.97 10.51 -11.36
N GLU A 58 6.05 11.79 -11.75
CA GLU A 58 5.22 12.86 -11.19
C GLU A 58 3.78 12.69 -11.64
N GLN A 59 3.58 12.51 -12.94
CA GLN A 59 2.25 12.22 -13.47
C GLN A 59 1.70 10.89 -12.96
N PHE A 60 2.55 9.86 -12.78
CA PHE A 60 2.13 8.60 -12.18
C PHE A 60 1.57 8.83 -10.77
N GLU A 61 2.31 9.54 -9.91
CA GLU A 61 1.93 9.83 -8.53
C GLU A 61 0.60 10.61 -8.48
N GLU A 62 0.48 11.67 -9.28
CA GLU A 62 -0.73 12.47 -9.39
C GLU A 62 -1.93 11.63 -9.82
N LEU A 63 -1.81 10.87 -10.92
CA LEU A 63 -2.91 10.04 -11.41
C LEU A 63 -3.28 8.92 -10.43
N TYR A 64 -2.30 8.30 -9.78
CA TYR A 64 -2.55 7.25 -8.79
C TYR A 64 -3.28 7.81 -7.57
N SER A 65 -2.91 9.01 -7.12
CA SER A 65 -3.57 9.67 -5.99
C SER A 65 -5.05 9.95 -6.26
N VAL A 66 -5.40 10.36 -7.47
CA VAL A 66 -6.80 10.56 -7.89
C VAL A 66 -7.50 9.21 -8.09
N PHE A 67 -6.84 8.24 -8.71
CA PHE A 67 -7.40 6.91 -8.97
C PHE A 67 -7.92 6.22 -7.70
N VAL A 68 -7.17 6.30 -6.60
CA VAL A 68 -7.57 5.65 -5.35
C VAL A 68 -8.77 6.32 -4.67
N GLU A 69 -9.19 7.50 -5.12
CA GLU A 69 -10.43 8.16 -4.66
C GLU A 69 -11.67 7.61 -5.39
N TYR A 70 -11.52 7.14 -6.63
CA TYR A 70 -12.64 6.68 -7.47
C TYR A 70 -12.77 5.17 -7.56
N ILE A 71 -11.80 4.40 -7.06
CA ILE A 71 -11.83 2.94 -7.20
C ILE A 71 -12.99 2.31 -6.42
N PRO A 72 -13.91 1.59 -7.11
CA PRO A 72 -14.99 0.90 -6.41
C PRO A 72 -14.46 -0.23 -5.52
N LEU A 73 -15.10 -0.43 -4.38
CA LEU A 73 -14.74 -1.48 -3.41
C LEU A 73 -14.77 -2.88 -4.04
N GLU A 74 -15.77 -3.16 -4.87
CA GLU A 74 -15.97 -4.45 -5.52
C GLU A 74 -15.09 -4.66 -6.77
N ALA A 75 -14.32 -3.65 -7.18
CA ALA A 75 -13.49 -3.69 -8.38
C ALA A 75 -12.16 -4.43 -8.16
N ASP A 76 -12.22 -5.66 -7.65
CA ASP A 76 -11.03 -6.46 -7.30
C ASP A 76 -10.01 -6.54 -8.43
N LYS A 77 -10.47 -6.83 -9.65
CA LYS A 77 -9.56 -6.95 -10.82
C LYS A 77 -8.78 -5.66 -11.06
N LEU A 78 -9.42 -4.51 -10.87
CA LEU A 78 -8.79 -3.21 -11.06
C LEU A 78 -7.84 -2.87 -9.90
N GLN A 79 -8.24 -3.14 -8.64
CA GLN A 79 -7.36 -2.97 -7.48
C GLN A 79 -6.12 -3.85 -7.58
N LEU A 80 -6.26 -5.12 -8.00
CA LEU A 80 -5.15 -6.04 -8.26
C LEU A 80 -4.20 -5.49 -9.32
N ALA A 81 -4.75 -4.99 -10.43
CA ALA A 81 -3.97 -4.43 -11.53
C ALA A 81 -3.24 -3.13 -11.14
N ALA A 82 -3.91 -2.27 -10.36
CA ALA A 82 -3.34 -1.05 -9.82
C ALA A 82 -2.23 -1.31 -8.78
N CYS A 83 -2.38 -2.33 -7.93
CA CYS A 83 -1.33 -2.71 -7.00
C CYS A 83 -0.07 -3.23 -7.72
N ARG A 84 -0.26 -3.98 -8.82
CA ARG A 84 0.85 -4.48 -9.62
C ARG A 84 1.63 -3.35 -10.28
N ILE A 85 0.94 -2.37 -10.87
CA ILE A 85 1.63 -1.26 -11.52
C ILE A 85 2.29 -0.31 -10.52
N LEU A 86 1.70 -0.15 -9.33
CA LEU A 86 2.35 0.56 -8.22
C LEU A 86 3.67 -0.11 -7.82
N LEU A 87 3.69 -1.44 -7.70
CA LEU A 87 4.92 -2.18 -7.42
C LEU A 87 5.98 -1.94 -8.50
N ILE A 88 5.61 -2.03 -9.78
CA ILE A 88 6.54 -1.79 -10.90
C ILE A 88 7.15 -0.39 -10.81
N GLU A 89 6.34 0.63 -10.53
CA GLU A 89 6.83 1.99 -10.38
C GLU A 89 7.75 2.14 -9.16
N ILE A 90 7.41 1.53 -8.02
CA ILE A 90 8.25 1.55 -6.82
C ILE A 90 9.60 0.85 -7.08
N GLU A 91 9.61 -0.31 -7.75
CA GLU A 91 10.85 -1.00 -8.13
C GLU A 91 11.72 -0.14 -9.06
N ARG A 92 11.10 0.57 -10.00
CA ARG A 92 11.78 1.53 -10.88
C ARG A 92 12.40 2.68 -10.07
N LEU A 93 11.64 3.28 -9.16
CA LEU A 93 12.11 4.38 -8.30
C LEU A 93 13.20 3.92 -7.33
N LEU A 94 13.14 2.67 -6.86
CA LEU A 94 14.17 2.06 -6.02
C LEU A 94 15.50 1.96 -6.76
N ASN A 95 15.48 1.53 -8.03
CA ASN A 95 16.67 1.52 -8.89
C ASN A 95 17.26 2.92 -9.11
N LEU A 96 16.43 3.96 -9.03
CA LEU A 96 16.83 5.37 -9.11
C LEU A 96 17.12 6.01 -7.75
N GLN A 97 17.00 5.25 -6.66
CA GLN A 97 17.16 5.72 -5.27
C GLN A 97 16.26 6.92 -4.91
N GLN A 98 15.07 7.02 -5.51
CA GLN A 98 14.11 8.10 -5.26
C GLN A 98 13.19 7.78 -4.06
N PHE A 99 13.78 7.66 -2.87
CA PHE A 99 13.08 7.24 -1.66
C PHE A 99 11.93 8.15 -1.24
N ASP A 100 12.04 9.47 -1.45
CA ASP A 100 10.95 10.41 -1.14
C ASP A 100 9.67 10.10 -1.93
N LYS A 101 9.81 9.65 -3.19
CA LYS A 101 8.65 9.27 -4.03
C LYS A 101 8.09 7.92 -3.59
N ILE A 102 8.97 6.96 -3.28
CA ILE A 102 8.56 5.64 -2.78
C ILE A 102 7.76 5.78 -1.49
N ASP A 103 8.25 6.61 -0.56
CA ASP A 103 7.62 6.87 0.73
C ASP A 103 6.18 7.38 0.57
N ARG A 104 5.95 8.33 -0.35
CA ARG A 104 4.60 8.83 -0.65
C ARG A 104 3.71 7.80 -1.35
N LEU A 105 4.24 7.11 -2.37
CA LEU A 105 3.49 6.09 -3.13
C LEU A 105 3.04 4.92 -2.25
N LEU A 106 3.86 4.51 -1.28
CA LEU A 106 3.49 3.45 -0.33
C LEU A 106 2.25 3.81 0.49
N LEU A 107 1.99 5.09 0.76
CA LEU A 107 0.81 5.53 1.52
C LEU A 107 -0.49 5.47 0.70
N LEU A 108 -0.39 5.49 -0.63
CA LEU A 108 -1.54 5.44 -1.53
C LEU A 108 -2.24 4.07 -1.54
N ILE A 109 -1.69 3.04 -0.89
CA ILE A 109 -2.38 1.75 -0.74
C ILE A 109 -3.57 1.82 0.22
N LYS A 110 -3.67 2.87 1.05
CA LYS A 110 -4.68 2.98 2.11
C LYS A 110 -6.13 2.78 1.63
N PRO A 111 -6.56 3.35 0.49
CA PRO A 111 -7.93 3.17 0.02
C PRO A 111 -8.19 1.80 -0.64
N LEU A 112 -7.13 1.03 -0.95
CA LEU A 112 -7.26 -0.30 -1.52
C LEU A 112 -7.75 -1.28 -0.46
N GLN A 113 -8.95 -1.84 -0.64
CA GLN A 113 -9.55 -2.70 0.37
C GLN A 113 -9.31 -4.19 0.08
N TYR A 114 -9.34 -4.59 -1.19
CA TYR A 114 -9.42 -5.99 -1.65
C TYR A 114 -10.58 -6.76 -1.00
N HIS A 115 -11.27 -7.59 -1.77
CA HIS A 115 -12.35 -8.40 -1.21
C HIS A 115 -11.85 -9.27 -0.02
N PRO A 116 -12.53 -9.25 1.14
CA PRO A 116 -12.02 -9.85 2.39
C PRO A 116 -11.83 -11.37 2.31
N GLU A 117 -12.61 -12.05 1.47
CA GLU A 117 -12.51 -13.49 1.23
C GLU A 117 -11.48 -13.87 0.16
N LYS A 118 -10.91 -12.90 -0.56
CA LYS A 118 -9.90 -13.15 -1.58
C LYS A 118 -8.52 -12.88 -1.02
N GLU A 119 -7.57 -13.71 -1.43
CA GLU A 119 -6.18 -13.47 -1.11
C GLU A 119 -5.73 -12.15 -1.77
N ARG A 120 -5.04 -11.31 -0.98
CA ARG A 120 -4.42 -10.08 -1.51
C ARG A 120 -3.40 -10.42 -2.59
N PRO A 121 -3.17 -9.50 -3.55
CA PRO A 121 -2.20 -9.76 -4.62
C PRO A 121 -0.81 -9.98 -4.04
N LYS A 122 -0.02 -10.86 -4.67
CA LYS A 122 1.42 -10.99 -4.38
C LYS A 122 2.13 -9.64 -4.28
N ALA A 123 1.78 -8.71 -5.18
CA ALA A 123 2.34 -7.37 -5.19
C ALA A 123 2.14 -6.61 -3.86
N PHE A 124 1.00 -6.79 -3.18
CA PHE A 124 0.72 -6.17 -1.88
C PHE A 124 1.69 -6.64 -0.78
N TYR A 125 2.10 -7.91 -0.81
CA TYR A 125 3.10 -8.46 0.11
C TYR A 125 4.52 -8.01 -0.26
N GLN A 126 4.83 -7.91 -1.56
CA GLN A 126 6.13 -7.38 -2.03
C GLN A 126 6.35 -5.92 -1.64
N LEU A 127 5.29 -5.11 -1.57
CA LEU A 127 5.39 -3.74 -1.03
C LEU A 127 5.86 -3.72 0.43
N LEU A 128 5.41 -4.67 1.26
CA LEU A 128 5.92 -4.82 2.63
C LEU A 128 7.41 -5.18 2.64
N GLU A 129 7.83 -6.12 1.80
CA GLU A 129 9.24 -6.52 1.71
C GLU A 129 10.15 -5.34 1.35
N ILE A 130 9.74 -4.53 0.36
CA ILE A 130 10.47 -3.32 -0.04
C ILE A 130 10.52 -2.31 1.12
N ALA A 131 9.39 -2.06 1.79
CA ALA A 131 9.33 -1.11 2.89
C ALA A 131 10.21 -1.56 4.09
N VAL A 132 10.20 -2.84 4.42
CA VAL A 132 11.03 -3.42 5.49
C VAL A 132 12.52 -3.36 5.11
N ALA A 133 12.85 -3.68 3.86
CA ALA A 133 14.22 -3.65 3.36
C ALA A 133 14.83 -2.24 3.38
N ASN A 134 14.01 -1.21 3.16
CA ASN A 134 14.44 0.18 2.99
C ASN A 134 13.95 1.12 4.10
N SER A 135 13.47 0.58 5.23
CA SER A 135 12.83 1.35 6.32
C SER A 135 13.63 2.55 6.81
N GLN A 136 14.96 2.47 6.83
CA GLN A 136 15.86 3.57 7.23
C GLN A 136 15.79 4.81 6.31
N PHE A 137 15.28 4.67 5.08
CA PHE A 137 15.11 5.75 4.11
C PHE A 137 13.64 6.19 3.97
N LEU A 138 12.73 5.60 4.74
CA LEU A 138 11.29 5.79 4.61
C LEU A 138 10.75 6.45 5.89
N PRO A 139 10.70 7.79 5.96
CA PRO A 139 10.26 8.49 7.17
C PRO A 139 8.82 8.12 7.57
N ASN A 140 7.95 7.76 6.61
CA ASN A 140 6.59 7.32 6.89
C ASN A 140 6.46 5.80 7.07
N PHE A 141 7.54 5.07 7.34
CA PHE A 141 7.51 3.61 7.51
C PHE A 141 6.45 3.14 8.53
N LEU A 142 6.36 3.77 9.71
CA LEU A 142 5.33 3.38 10.69
C LEU A 142 3.90 3.65 10.20
N THR A 143 3.70 4.75 9.48
CA THR A 143 2.40 5.08 8.87
C THR A 143 2.03 4.05 7.82
N PHE A 144 2.98 3.66 6.98
CA PHE A 144 2.82 2.56 6.04
C PHE A 144 2.46 1.25 6.75
N ILE A 145 3.18 0.85 7.80
CA ILE A 145 2.87 -0.41 8.53
C ILE A 145 1.47 -0.37 9.16
N ARG A 146 1.03 0.78 9.67
CA ARG A 146 -0.34 0.97 10.18
C ARG A 146 -1.39 0.81 9.09
N ILE A 147 -1.14 1.37 7.91
CA ILE A 147 -2.00 1.23 6.73
C ILE A 147 -2.01 -0.23 6.25
N TRP A 148 -0.84 -0.85 6.14
CA TRP A 148 -0.65 -2.20 5.65
C TRP A 148 -1.23 -3.26 6.59
N ARG A 149 -1.22 -3.00 7.91
CA ARG A 149 -1.71 -3.84 9.02
C ARG A 149 -0.99 -5.18 9.17
N LEU A 150 -0.27 -5.36 10.28
CA LEU A 150 0.47 -6.60 10.58
C LEU A 150 -0.40 -7.86 10.66
N SER A 151 -1.72 -7.73 10.83
CA SER A 151 -2.67 -8.85 10.70
C SER A 151 -2.67 -9.50 9.32
N ASN A 152 -2.10 -8.84 8.31
CA ASN A 152 -1.99 -9.35 6.95
C ASN A 152 -0.77 -10.27 6.76
N LEU A 153 0.10 -10.43 7.76
CA LEU A 153 1.22 -11.37 7.66
C LEU A 153 0.71 -12.80 7.44
N GLN A 154 1.20 -13.45 6.38
CA GLN A 154 0.88 -14.85 6.05
C GLN A 154 1.80 -15.83 6.80
N PRO A 155 1.39 -17.10 6.97
CA PRO A 155 2.19 -18.12 7.66
C PRO A 155 3.64 -18.23 7.16
N GLN A 156 3.86 -18.10 5.85
CA GLN A 156 5.20 -18.13 5.25
C GLN A 156 6.11 -16.99 5.72
N HIS A 157 5.56 -15.83 6.11
CA HIS A 157 6.36 -14.70 6.60
C HIS A 157 6.94 -14.93 8.00
N TYR A 158 6.45 -15.95 8.73
CA TYR A 158 6.97 -16.35 10.05
C TYR A 158 8.08 -17.39 9.96
N GLN A 159 8.33 -17.94 8.77
CA GLN A 159 9.40 -18.92 8.55
C GLN A 159 10.75 -18.21 8.46
N SER A 160 11.72 -18.68 9.23
CA SER A 160 13.12 -18.24 9.15
C SER A 160 13.90 -19.14 8.19
N TYR A 161 14.79 -18.54 7.40
CA TYR A 161 15.73 -19.26 6.56
C TYR A 161 17.13 -19.07 7.14
N GLY A 162 17.65 -20.12 7.79
CA GLY A 162 18.92 -20.07 8.52
C GLY A 162 18.85 -19.15 9.75
N ASP A 163 19.95 -18.43 10.02
CA ASP A 163 20.09 -17.56 11.20
C ASP A 163 19.47 -16.16 11.03
N SER A 164 18.81 -15.91 9.90
CA SER A 164 18.18 -14.61 9.61
C SER A 164 16.79 -14.50 10.23
N MET A 165 16.43 -13.29 10.69
CA MET A 165 15.07 -12.99 11.12
C MET A 165 14.09 -13.28 9.98
N SER A 166 12.96 -13.91 10.30
CA SER A 166 11.83 -13.99 9.36
C SER A 166 11.31 -12.58 9.00
N LEU A 167 10.55 -12.45 7.92
CA LEU A 167 9.95 -11.15 7.55
C LEU A 167 9.05 -10.60 8.67
N ALA A 168 8.25 -11.48 9.28
CA ALA A 168 7.39 -11.15 10.42
C ALA A 168 8.22 -10.67 11.63
N GLU A 169 9.30 -11.38 11.97
CA GLU A 169 10.19 -10.97 13.06
C GLU A 169 10.83 -9.60 12.76
N ARG A 170 11.33 -9.41 11.54
CA ARG A 170 11.99 -8.17 11.13
C ARG A 170 11.06 -6.96 11.16
N VAL A 171 9.83 -7.08 10.66
CA VAL A 171 8.88 -5.96 10.70
C VAL A 171 8.48 -5.60 12.12
N HIS A 172 8.22 -6.59 12.97
CA HIS A 172 7.91 -6.35 14.38
C HIS A 172 9.08 -5.70 15.12
N TRP A 173 10.30 -6.12 14.81
CA TRP A 173 11.52 -5.55 15.36
C TRP A 173 11.67 -4.07 14.96
N LEU A 174 11.54 -3.75 13.67
CA LEU A 174 11.63 -2.38 13.17
C LEU A 174 10.57 -1.46 13.79
N VAL A 175 9.32 -1.93 13.89
CA VAL A 175 8.25 -1.15 14.55
C VAL A 175 8.61 -0.85 16.00
N GLY A 176 9.08 -1.86 16.74
CA GLY A 176 9.44 -1.65 18.14
C GLY A 176 10.67 -0.77 18.33
N GLN A 177 11.67 -0.84 17.44
CA GLN A 177 12.81 0.09 17.47
C GLN A 177 12.35 1.53 17.28
N HIS A 178 11.54 1.80 16.26
CA HIS A 178 11.06 3.16 16.00
C HIS A 178 10.21 3.72 17.15
N LEU A 179 9.36 2.89 17.74
CA LEU A 179 8.60 3.26 18.94
C LEU A 179 9.51 3.55 20.13
N TYR A 180 10.57 2.75 20.33
CA TYR A 180 11.54 2.95 21.40
C TYR A 180 12.35 4.25 21.23
N GLU A 181 12.75 4.58 19.99
CA GLU A 181 13.46 5.82 19.67
C GLU A 181 12.62 7.06 20.01
N HIS A 182 11.31 7.00 19.79
CA HIS A 182 10.36 8.10 20.04
C HIS A 182 9.50 7.83 21.28
N LYS A 183 10.07 7.19 22.30
CA LYS A 183 9.33 6.67 23.46
C LYS A 183 8.57 7.71 24.27
N GLU A 184 9.07 8.93 24.34
CA GLU A 184 8.45 10.02 25.10
C GLU A 184 7.08 10.40 24.53
N GLU A 185 6.94 10.34 23.21
CA GLU A 185 5.72 10.66 22.48
C GLU A 185 4.77 9.45 22.34
N ASN A 186 5.28 8.23 22.55
CA ASN A 186 4.60 6.99 22.18
C ASN A 186 4.24 6.07 23.36
N GLN A 187 4.29 6.52 24.62
CA GLN A 187 4.11 5.67 25.81
C GLN A 187 2.85 4.78 25.75
N GLU A 188 1.69 5.34 25.41
CA GLU A 188 0.44 4.57 25.33
C GLU A 188 0.45 3.56 24.18
N ILE A 189 1.04 3.93 23.04
CA ILE A 189 1.20 3.03 21.89
C ILE A 189 2.16 1.90 22.25
N ILE A 190 3.24 2.19 22.98
CA ILE A 190 4.21 1.20 23.45
C ILE A 190 3.54 0.19 24.39
N LYS A 191 2.76 0.64 25.37
CA LYS A 191 2.01 -0.25 26.26
C LYS A 191 1.07 -1.18 25.49
N ALA A 192 0.36 -0.66 24.49
CA ALA A 192 -0.49 -1.47 23.63
C ALA A 192 0.32 -2.45 22.78
N TYR A 193 1.46 -2.01 22.24
CA TYR A 193 2.32 -2.83 21.40
C TYR A 193 3.02 -3.95 22.18
N VAL A 194 3.44 -3.71 23.43
CA VAL A 194 3.99 -4.76 24.31
C VAL A 194 3.00 -5.90 24.49
N LYS A 195 1.70 -5.62 24.67
CA LYS A 195 0.66 -6.67 24.73
C LYS A 195 0.56 -7.48 23.44
N GLN A 196 0.74 -6.83 22.29
CA GLN A 196 0.77 -7.52 20.99
C GLN A 196 2.02 -8.41 20.86
N LEU A 197 3.18 -7.95 21.36
CA LEU A 197 4.40 -8.75 21.38
C LEU A 197 4.27 -9.97 22.31
N ASP A 198 3.57 -9.85 23.43
CA ASP A 198 3.30 -10.98 24.33
C ASP A 198 2.52 -12.08 23.59
N LEU A 199 1.41 -11.73 22.94
CA LEU A 199 0.61 -12.66 22.13
C LEU A 199 1.40 -13.24 20.95
N LEU A 200 2.30 -12.45 20.34
CA LEU A 200 3.18 -12.92 19.27
C LEU A 200 4.18 -13.96 19.79
N LEU A 201 4.80 -13.73 20.95
CA LEU A 201 5.80 -14.62 21.54
C LEU A 201 5.19 -15.94 22.06
N GLU A 202 3.91 -15.94 22.44
CA GLU A 202 3.17 -17.19 22.73
C GLU A 202 3.07 -18.08 21.48
N ARG A 203 2.87 -17.48 20.30
CA ARG A 203 2.72 -18.19 19.03
C ARG A 203 4.06 -18.49 18.35
N CYS A 204 5.04 -17.62 18.56
CA CYS A 204 6.35 -17.66 17.92
C CYS A 204 7.45 -17.54 19.00
N PRO A 205 7.59 -18.53 19.90
CA PRO A 205 8.55 -18.48 21.01
C PRO A 205 10.00 -18.41 20.53
N GLN A 206 10.27 -18.81 19.29
CA GLN A 206 11.59 -18.76 18.67
C GLN A 206 12.09 -17.33 18.32
N PHE A 207 11.22 -16.30 18.36
CA PHE A 207 11.62 -14.92 18.02
C PHE A 207 12.44 -14.26 19.13
N GLY A 208 13.72 -14.60 19.20
CA GLY A 208 14.65 -14.13 20.22
C GLY A 208 14.84 -12.61 20.22
N TYR A 209 14.93 -11.99 19.05
CA TYR A 209 15.10 -10.53 18.94
C TYR A 209 13.89 -9.77 19.46
N ILE A 210 12.68 -10.31 19.21
CA ILE A 210 11.43 -9.74 19.71
C ILE A 210 11.33 -9.86 21.23
N ARG A 211 11.79 -10.97 21.80
CA ARG A 211 11.83 -11.14 23.25
C ARG A 211 12.68 -10.06 23.93
N GLU A 212 13.86 -9.78 23.39
CA GLU A 212 14.72 -8.72 23.93
C GLU A 212 14.15 -7.32 23.71
N LEU A 213 13.55 -7.06 22.55
CA LEU A 213 12.86 -5.80 22.27
C LEU A 213 11.68 -5.57 23.23
N ARG A 214 10.85 -6.60 23.46
CA ARG A 214 9.73 -6.56 24.39
C ARG A 214 10.19 -6.17 25.79
N LYS A 215 11.28 -6.78 26.29
CA LYS A 215 11.87 -6.42 27.60
C LYS A 215 12.23 -4.93 27.66
N LYS A 216 12.92 -4.41 26.64
CA LYS A 216 13.30 -2.99 26.56
C LYS A 216 12.08 -2.07 26.58
N LEU A 217 11.06 -2.40 25.80
CA LEU A 217 9.83 -1.62 25.71
C LEU A 217 9.00 -1.65 27.00
N SER A 218 9.10 -2.72 27.80
CA SER A 218 8.38 -2.87 29.07
C SER A 218 8.94 -1.97 30.19
N LEU A 219 10.09 -1.35 29.99
CA LEU A 219 10.74 -0.46 30.96
C LEU A 219 10.37 1.02 30.74
N ILE A 220 9.54 1.31 29.75
CA ILE A 220 9.03 2.65 29.39
C ILE A 220 7.64 2.82 30.00
#